data_AF-A0A1Y2D7C2-F1
#
_entry.id   AF-A0A1Y2D7C2-F1
#
_cell.length_a   1.000
_cell.length_b   1.000
_cell.length_c   1.000
_cell.angle_alpha   90.00
_cell.angle_beta   90.00
_cell.angle_gamma   90.00
#
_symmetry.space_group_name_H-M   'P 1'
#
loop_
_entity.id
_entity.type
_entity.pdbx_description
1 polymer ?
#
loop_
_entity_poly.entity_id
_entity_poly.type
_entity_poly.pdbx_seq_one_letter_code
_entity_poly.pdbx_strand_id
1 'polypeptide(L)'
;MKLNLKLRYLFPLLSLVILQGKAENQGQGQGQGQGQGQGQGQGQGQGQGQITDEQLDNFSYGNKEYRLAVVGDTGIEKETKEVMNLRKYDALLHLGDYDYRCLPDDYFNKMLDADRDYQFLGVIGNHDTSEGHCSKEESQSYIDNIYNEMTNEKNGDFNCEFSPSKFMWVCVHDNIVFRKKKRIIGLSPDIRGADDRKEQLDFLKKHLEEAKEDWKICSWHYYDRYFHTGRYQSNVNLVSGEGESFYDFCKDHGAIILSAHDHVYARSRVMTKFKEPIIDEYDGVEDGRIAQIRPGATLNILNGVGGFDIYIEQGEQMNYPHWQKKYAKGENEENRKKFGGLFCTFNVDGNNRKAYCELLRLNSSEEVFDSFYIYRNEDPATVPYNDIDKAFKEEKIMAYRMANNLPEDHHATIVKEDPDKSSRSSPILLIGSIIALTAGIGGGILFFILQKNKNKSKNKNRTINSNNESNSNINKVNDKSGNPTLEDDTSLVTITIPKNVITDYNSNDKKMIKENLSSPSSLSSFDPIDTLSNHIEK
;
A
#
# COMPACT_ATOMS: atom_id res chain seq x y z
N MET A 1 -17.94 55.52 26.34
CA MET A 1 -18.94 56.13 25.45
C MET A 1 -19.75 54.99 24.83
N LYS A 2 -21.05 54.90 25.12
CA LYS A 2 -21.95 53.84 24.64
C LYS A 2 -22.31 54.10 23.17
N LEU A 3 -22.47 53.04 22.36
CA LEU A 3 -23.65 52.93 21.49
C LEU A 3 -23.91 51.46 21.08
N ASN A 4 -25.18 51.06 21.23
CA ASN A 4 -25.78 49.80 20.80
C ASN A 4 -26.00 49.79 19.28
N LEU A 5 -26.01 48.60 18.66
CA LEU A 5 -27.08 48.20 17.73
C LEU A 5 -27.18 46.66 17.63
N LYS A 6 -28.40 46.14 17.80
CA LYS A 6 -28.83 44.75 17.54
C LYS A 6 -29.21 44.60 16.05
N LEU A 7 -29.06 43.41 15.43
CA LEU A 7 -30.17 42.46 15.08
C LEU A 7 -29.76 41.35 14.08
N ARG A 8 -30.04 40.09 14.49
CA ARG A 8 -30.53 38.86 13.77
C ARG A 8 -30.25 38.59 12.28
N TYR A 9 -29.79 37.36 11.97
CA TYR A 9 -30.26 36.43 10.91
C TYR A 9 -29.81 34.99 11.30
N LEU A 10 -30.67 34.02 11.65
CA LEU A 10 -31.59 33.11 10.92
C LEU A 10 -30.93 31.96 10.12
N PHE A 11 -31.19 30.73 10.58
CA PHE A 11 -30.91 29.41 9.98
C PHE A 11 -31.74 29.14 8.71
N PRO A 12 -31.29 28.26 7.79
CA PRO A 12 -32.17 27.52 6.91
C PRO A 12 -32.31 26.04 7.33
N LEU A 13 -33.57 25.63 7.50
CA LEU A 13 -34.06 24.24 7.56
C LEU A 13 -34.37 23.79 6.12
N LEU A 14 -33.81 22.67 5.70
CA LEU A 14 -34.08 22.06 4.39
C LEU A 14 -35.40 21.28 4.43
N SER A 15 -36.19 21.45 3.36
CA SER A 15 -37.57 21.00 3.23
C SER A 15 -37.69 19.55 2.77
N LEU A 16 -38.63 18.83 3.40
CA LEU A 16 -39.13 17.52 3.01
C LEU A 16 -40.21 17.70 1.91
N VAL A 17 -40.01 17.13 0.73
CA VAL A 17 -41.01 17.09 -0.34
C VAL A 17 -41.73 15.73 -0.28
N ILE A 18 -43.00 15.76 0.12
CA ILE A 18 -43.94 14.63 0.02
C ILE A 18 -44.85 14.90 -1.19
N LEU A 19 -44.80 14.03 -2.19
CA LEU A 19 -45.77 14.01 -3.30
C LEU A 19 -47.10 13.43 -2.82
N GLN A 20 -48.15 14.26 -2.84
CA GLN A 20 -49.55 13.83 -2.76
C GLN A 20 -50.14 13.74 -4.18
N GLY A 21 -50.49 12.52 -4.60
CA GLY A 21 -51.38 12.27 -5.73
C GLY A 21 -52.80 12.02 -5.23
N LYS A 22 -53.73 12.90 -5.63
CA LYS A 22 -55.16 12.88 -5.29
C LYS A 22 -55.91 12.08 -6.37
N ALA A 23 -56.74 11.11 -5.98
CA ALA A 23 -57.79 10.57 -6.85
C ALA A 23 -59.02 10.21 -6.00
N GLU A 24 -60.10 10.95 -6.23
CA GLU A 24 -61.43 10.72 -5.65
C GLU A 24 -62.33 9.98 -6.66
N ASN A 25 -62.83 8.83 -6.21
CA ASN A 25 -64.25 8.47 -6.09
C ASN A 25 -65.17 8.36 -7.35
N GLN A 26 -65.65 7.13 -7.59
CA GLN A 26 -67.06 6.67 -7.50
C GLN A 26 -67.43 5.64 -8.59
N GLY A 27 -68.06 4.54 -8.17
CA GLY A 27 -68.73 3.59 -9.06
C GLY A 27 -69.21 2.34 -8.32
N GLN A 28 -70.49 2.33 -7.94
CA GLN A 28 -71.22 1.17 -7.41
C GLN A 28 -71.35 0.06 -8.46
N GLY A 29 -71.36 -1.20 -8.01
CA GLY A 29 -71.77 -2.34 -8.83
C GLY A 29 -71.83 -3.64 -8.03
N GLN A 30 -73.04 -4.08 -7.70
CA GLN A 30 -73.32 -5.42 -7.18
C GLN A 30 -73.04 -6.48 -8.26
N GLY A 31 -72.48 -7.63 -7.86
CA GLY A 31 -72.37 -8.81 -8.72
C GLY A 31 -71.95 -10.04 -7.92
N GLN A 32 -72.92 -10.91 -7.63
CA GLN A 32 -72.67 -12.28 -7.16
C GLN A 32 -71.99 -13.08 -8.28
N GLY A 33 -70.96 -13.86 -7.93
CA GLY A 33 -70.33 -14.81 -8.83
C GLY A 33 -69.57 -15.87 -8.04
N GLN A 34 -70.18 -17.04 -7.89
CA GLN A 34 -69.50 -18.27 -7.48
C GLN A 34 -68.48 -18.64 -8.57
N GLY A 35 -67.24 -18.90 -8.17
CA GLY A 35 -66.20 -19.44 -9.03
C GLY A 35 -65.28 -20.34 -8.23
N GLN A 36 -65.56 -21.64 -8.26
CA GLN A 36 -64.60 -22.68 -7.88
C GLN A 36 -63.42 -22.62 -8.85
N GLY A 37 -62.22 -22.47 -8.31
CA GLY A 37 -60.96 -22.58 -9.04
C GLY A 37 -59.96 -23.37 -8.19
N GLN A 38 -59.97 -24.69 -8.36
CA GLN A 38 -58.90 -25.56 -7.92
C GLN A 38 -57.64 -25.22 -8.70
N GLY A 39 -56.65 -24.65 -8.02
CA GLY A 39 -55.27 -24.54 -8.51
C GLY A 39 -54.38 -25.39 -7.60
N GLN A 40 -54.19 -26.65 -7.97
CA GLN A 40 -53.18 -27.54 -7.39
C GLN A 40 -51.79 -27.01 -7.72
N GLY A 41 -51.19 -26.28 -6.78
CA GLY A 41 -49.75 -26.06 -6.72
C GLY A 41 -49.09 -27.15 -5.90
N GLN A 42 -48.83 -28.31 -6.52
CA GLN A 42 -47.88 -29.28 -5.99
C GLN A 42 -46.47 -28.73 -6.17
N GLY A 43 -46.00 -27.95 -5.20
CA GLY A 43 -44.59 -27.66 -4.98
C GLY A 43 -44.10 -28.56 -3.84
N GLN A 44 -43.31 -29.56 -4.20
CA GLN A 44 -42.73 -30.54 -3.28
C GLN A 44 -42.01 -29.85 -2.12
N GLY A 45 -42.36 -30.24 -0.89
CA GLY A 45 -41.56 -29.93 0.29
C GLY A 45 -40.19 -30.57 0.15
N GLN A 46 -39.19 -29.77 -0.21
CA GLN A 46 -37.79 -30.10 0.05
C GLN A 46 -37.44 -29.64 1.45
N GLY A 47 -36.65 -30.48 2.15
CA GLY A 47 -36.39 -30.40 3.58
C GLY A 47 -35.85 -29.05 4.06
N GLN A 48 -35.94 -28.84 5.38
CA GLN A 48 -35.41 -27.70 6.13
C GLN A 48 -34.15 -27.12 5.46
N GLY A 49 -34.33 -25.95 4.85
CA GLY A 49 -33.46 -25.42 3.79
C GLY A 49 -32.06 -25.06 4.30
N GLN A 50 -31.08 -25.92 3.99
CA GLN A 50 -29.68 -25.58 4.12
C GLN A 50 -29.27 -24.64 2.99
N ILE A 51 -28.67 -23.51 3.33
CA ILE A 51 -28.13 -22.56 2.35
C ILE A 51 -26.74 -23.06 1.94
N THR A 52 -26.50 -23.24 0.64
CA THR A 52 -25.22 -23.71 0.10
C THR A 52 -24.22 -22.57 -0.05
N ASP A 53 -22.92 -22.88 -0.10
CA ASP A 53 -21.88 -21.88 -0.38
C ASP A 53 -22.09 -21.25 -1.76
N GLU A 54 -22.47 -22.03 -2.78
CA GLU A 54 -22.80 -21.51 -4.13
C GLU A 54 -23.96 -20.48 -4.10
N GLN A 55 -24.97 -20.70 -3.26
CA GLN A 55 -26.06 -19.72 -3.09
C GLN A 55 -25.57 -18.43 -2.45
N LEU A 56 -24.66 -18.51 -1.48
CA LEU A 56 -24.06 -17.35 -0.85
C LEU A 56 -23.10 -16.62 -1.80
N ASP A 57 -22.31 -17.34 -2.58
CA ASP A 57 -21.35 -16.75 -3.52
C ASP A 57 -22.07 -15.94 -4.60
N ASN A 58 -23.22 -16.42 -5.07
CA ASN A 58 -24.08 -15.70 -6.00
C ASN A 58 -24.94 -14.59 -5.36
N PHE A 59 -24.93 -14.48 -4.02
CA PHE A 59 -25.66 -13.44 -3.31
C PHE A 59 -24.78 -12.23 -3.04
N SER A 60 -25.12 -11.10 -3.67
CA SER A 60 -24.45 -9.83 -3.47
C SER A 60 -24.71 -9.28 -2.06
N TYR A 61 -23.68 -9.30 -1.22
CA TYR A 61 -23.72 -8.77 0.15
C TYR A 61 -22.38 -8.15 0.53
N GLY A 62 -22.41 -7.14 1.38
CA GLY A 62 -21.22 -6.41 1.81
C GLY A 62 -20.78 -5.31 0.83
N ASN A 63 -19.51 -4.95 0.91
CA ASN A 63 -18.92 -3.85 0.15
C ASN A 63 -18.26 -4.36 -1.14
N LYS A 64 -18.44 -3.67 -2.27
CA LYS A 64 -17.73 -4.02 -3.50
C LYS A 64 -16.22 -4.02 -3.26
N GLU A 65 -15.56 -5.02 -3.83
CA GLU A 65 -14.11 -5.05 -3.91
C GLU A 65 -13.58 -3.81 -4.63
N TYR A 66 -12.44 -3.33 -4.16
CA TYR A 66 -11.75 -2.20 -4.75
C TYR A 66 -10.27 -2.44 -4.71
N ARG A 67 -9.60 -2.41 -5.86
CA ARG A 67 -8.18 -2.65 -5.95
C ARG A 67 -7.41 -1.36 -6.19
N LEU A 68 -6.48 -1.09 -5.29
CA LEU A 68 -5.50 -0.03 -5.41
C LEU A 68 -4.17 -0.62 -5.89
N ALA A 69 -3.67 -0.15 -7.03
CA ALA A 69 -2.28 -0.31 -7.41
C ALA A 69 -1.44 0.77 -6.73
N VAL A 70 -0.32 0.39 -6.14
CA VAL A 70 0.62 1.28 -5.47
C VAL A 70 1.97 1.09 -6.12
N VAL A 71 2.51 2.16 -6.69
CA VAL A 71 3.82 2.20 -7.34
C VAL A 71 4.54 3.49 -6.95
N GLY A 72 5.86 3.49 -7.02
CA GLY A 72 6.69 4.68 -6.93
C GLY A 72 7.94 4.44 -7.76
N ASP A 73 8.70 5.50 -8.03
CA ASP A 73 10.03 5.38 -8.65
C ASP A 73 9.97 4.65 -10.01
N THR A 74 8.99 5.05 -10.83
CA THR A 74 8.64 4.30 -12.04
C THR A 74 9.49 4.69 -13.24
N GLY A 75 9.73 5.97 -13.46
CA GLY A 75 10.25 6.44 -14.74
C GLY A 75 9.25 6.26 -15.88
N ILE A 76 9.66 6.58 -17.10
CA ILE A 76 8.80 6.56 -18.31
C ILE A 76 9.19 5.48 -19.32
N GLU A 77 9.84 4.42 -18.86
CA GLU A 77 10.26 3.32 -19.72
C GLU A 77 9.12 2.33 -19.98
N LYS A 78 9.29 1.46 -20.98
CA LYS A 78 8.27 0.45 -21.31
C LYS A 78 7.95 -0.46 -20.13
N GLU A 79 8.94 -0.76 -19.28
CA GLU A 79 8.78 -1.60 -18.10
C GLU A 79 7.80 -0.99 -17.10
N THR A 80 7.72 0.35 -16.98
CA THR A 80 6.69 1.03 -16.17
C THR A 80 5.29 0.62 -16.61
N LYS A 81 5.04 0.66 -17.92
CA LYS A 81 3.75 0.27 -18.49
C LYS A 81 3.46 -1.21 -18.27
N GLU A 82 4.49 -2.06 -18.38
CA GLU A 82 4.38 -3.48 -18.09
C GLU A 82 4.04 -3.73 -16.61
N VAL A 83 4.66 -3.02 -15.67
CA VAL A 83 4.32 -3.09 -14.22
C VAL A 83 2.87 -2.70 -13.97
N MET A 84 2.42 -1.59 -14.55
CA MET A 84 1.02 -1.16 -14.44
C MET A 84 0.04 -2.20 -15.05
N ASN A 85 0.48 -2.99 -16.03
CA ASN A 85 -0.36 -4.01 -16.65
C ASN A 85 -0.33 -5.40 -15.98
N LEU A 86 0.45 -5.59 -14.91
CA LEU A 86 0.51 -6.86 -14.18
C LEU A 86 -0.86 -7.29 -13.61
N ARG A 87 -1.71 -6.32 -13.24
CA ARG A 87 -3.04 -6.60 -12.70
C ARG A 87 -3.99 -5.45 -13.02
N LYS A 88 -5.26 -5.77 -13.29
CA LYS A 88 -6.32 -4.74 -13.36
C LYS A 88 -6.62 -4.17 -11.99
N TYR A 89 -6.81 -2.85 -11.88
CA TYR A 89 -7.12 -2.15 -10.64
C TYR A 89 -8.15 -1.04 -10.88
N ASP A 90 -8.77 -0.56 -9.79
CA ASP A 90 -9.75 0.52 -9.83
C ASP A 90 -9.08 1.90 -9.66
N ALA A 91 -7.93 1.95 -8.98
CA ALA A 91 -7.13 3.17 -8.85
C ALA A 91 -5.62 2.90 -8.79
N LEU A 92 -4.85 3.90 -9.22
CA LEU A 92 -3.41 3.98 -9.10
C LEU A 92 -3.04 5.06 -8.07
N LEU A 93 -2.26 4.69 -7.06
CA LEU A 93 -1.54 5.61 -6.19
C LEU A 93 -0.06 5.59 -6.58
N HIS A 94 0.43 6.70 -7.14
CA HIS A 94 1.83 6.91 -7.45
C HIS A 94 2.53 7.64 -6.29
N LEU A 95 3.61 7.09 -5.75
CA LEU A 95 4.29 7.57 -4.55
C LEU A 95 5.44 8.56 -4.85
N GLY A 96 5.36 9.28 -5.98
CA GLY A 96 6.39 10.24 -6.42
C GLY A 96 7.49 9.66 -7.30
N ASP A 97 8.30 10.55 -7.88
CA ASP A 97 9.38 10.29 -8.83
C ASP A 97 8.90 9.63 -10.13
N TYR A 98 8.29 10.45 -10.98
CA TYR A 98 7.55 9.98 -12.15
C TYR A 98 8.44 9.62 -13.35
N ASP A 99 9.44 10.44 -13.67
CA ASP A 99 10.16 10.30 -14.95
C ASP A 99 11.69 10.31 -14.88
N TYR A 100 12.27 10.86 -13.80
CA TYR A 100 13.71 11.10 -13.60
C TYR A 100 14.39 11.94 -14.70
N ARG A 101 13.63 12.73 -15.45
CA ARG A 101 14.09 13.47 -16.64
C ARG A 101 13.59 14.91 -16.70
N CYS A 102 12.72 15.33 -15.79
CA CYS A 102 12.14 16.68 -15.77
C CYS A 102 11.31 16.99 -17.03
N LEU A 103 10.59 15.98 -17.52
CA LEU A 103 9.63 16.06 -18.61
C LEU A 103 8.22 15.89 -18.01
N PRO A 104 7.70 16.94 -17.34
CA PRO A 104 6.49 16.85 -16.52
C PRO A 104 5.25 16.37 -17.26
N ASP A 105 5.21 16.49 -18.59
CA ASP A 105 4.09 16.02 -19.41
C ASP A 105 4.25 14.57 -19.86
N ASP A 106 5.48 14.05 -19.95
CA ASP A 106 5.76 12.76 -20.58
C ASP A 106 5.16 11.59 -19.80
N TYR A 107 5.26 11.59 -18.48
CA TYR A 107 4.64 10.54 -17.67
C TYR A 107 3.12 10.49 -17.89
N PHE A 108 2.46 11.64 -17.78
CA PHE A 108 1.00 11.71 -17.88
C PHE A 108 0.49 11.45 -19.31
N ASN A 109 1.27 11.78 -20.33
CA ASN A 109 0.90 11.51 -21.72
C ASN A 109 1.24 10.10 -22.19
N LYS A 110 2.32 9.50 -21.67
CA LYS A 110 2.84 8.21 -22.17
C LYS A 110 2.47 7.03 -21.27
N MET A 111 2.41 7.24 -19.96
CA MET A 111 2.18 6.16 -18.98
C MET A 111 0.72 6.09 -18.55
N LEU A 112 0.04 7.22 -18.35
CA LEU A 112 -1.40 7.22 -18.11
C LEU A 112 -2.15 7.13 -19.45
N ASP A 113 -3.00 6.11 -19.60
CA ASP A 113 -3.78 5.97 -20.83
C ASP A 113 -4.84 7.06 -20.93
N ALA A 114 -4.98 7.65 -22.12
CA ALA A 114 -5.99 8.66 -22.37
C ALA A 114 -7.42 8.12 -22.19
N ASP A 115 -7.63 6.82 -22.36
CA ASP A 115 -8.88 6.10 -22.18
C ASP A 115 -8.91 5.23 -20.90
N ARG A 116 -8.02 5.51 -19.94
CA ARG A 116 -7.99 4.79 -18.65
C ARG A 116 -9.37 4.77 -17.97
N ASP A 117 -9.72 3.60 -17.44
CA ASP A 117 -10.93 3.36 -16.63
C ASP A 117 -10.65 3.42 -15.12
N TYR A 118 -9.39 3.41 -14.72
CA TYR A 118 -8.94 3.53 -13.34
C TYR A 118 -8.77 4.99 -12.91
N GLN A 119 -8.89 5.27 -11.61
CA GLN A 119 -8.63 6.56 -10.94
C GLN A 119 -7.14 6.79 -10.68
N PHE A 120 -6.71 8.04 -10.56
CA PHE A 120 -5.31 8.40 -10.32
C PHE A 120 -5.15 9.28 -9.08
N LEU A 121 -4.17 8.94 -8.25
CA LEU A 121 -3.72 9.70 -7.08
C LEU A 121 -2.19 9.77 -7.13
N GLY A 122 -1.62 10.94 -6.85
CA GLY A 122 -0.19 11.16 -6.96
C GLY A 122 0.41 11.92 -5.78
N VAL A 123 1.50 11.41 -5.23
CA VAL A 123 2.41 12.12 -4.32
C VAL A 123 3.54 12.74 -5.14
N ILE A 124 4.13 13.83 -4.65
CA ILE A 124 5.29 14.48 -5.26
C ILE A 124 6.57 13.92 -4.63
N GLY A 125 7.48 13.44 -5.46
CA GLY A 125 8.81 12.97 -5.07
C GLY A 125 9.89 14.03 -5.23
N ASN A 126 11.13 13.69 -4.88
CA ASN A 126 12.21 14.66 -4.93
C ASN A 126 12.67 14.96 -6.35
N HIS A 127 12.58 13.99 -7.28
CA HIS A 127 12.88 14.18 -8.69
C HIS A 127 11.84 15.01 -9.44
N ASP A 128 10.70 15.30 -8.80
CA ASP A 128 9.62 16.09 -9.39
C ASP A 128 9.72 17.59 -9.04
N THR A 129 10.80 18.00 -8.36
CA THR A 129 10.98 19.36 -7.81
C THR A 129 12.30 20.02 -8.22
N SER A 130 12.35 21.35 -8.02
CA SER A 130 13.36 22.21 -8.65
C SER A 130 14.77 22.10 -8.07
N GLU A 131 14.88 21.36 -6.98
CA GLU A 131 16.13 21.22 -6.24
C GLU A 131 16.50 19.75 -6.01
N GLY A 132 15.66 18.82 -6.49
CA GLY A 132 16.13 17.48 -6.81
C GLY A 132 16.90 17.54 -8.12
N HIS A 133 16.21 17.87 -9.22
CA HIS A 133 16.83 17.89 -10.55
C HIS A 133 16.23 18.90 -11.55
N CYS A 134 15.01 19.37 -11.33
CA CYS A 134 14.26 20.11 -12.34
C CYS A 134 14.37 21.64 -12.18
N SER A 135 13.81 22.38 -13.12
CA SER A 135 13.56 23.82 -12.97
C SER A 135 12.29 24.07 -12.16
N LYS A 136 12.12 25.31 -11.67
CA LYS A 136 10.89 25.74 -10.98
C LYS A 136 9.65 25.63 -11.87
N GLU A 137 9.80 25.86 -13.16
CA GLU A 137 8.72 25.77 -14.15
C GLU A 137 8.29 24.31 -14.32
N GLU A 138 9.24 23.39 -14.51
CA GLU A 138 8.95 21.95 -14.61
C GLU A 138 8.32 21.40 -13.33
N SER A 139 8.79 21.85 -12.16
CA SER A 139 8.22 21.46 -10.86
C SER A 139 6.76 21.90 -10.73
N GLN A 140 6.46 23.13 -11.15
CA GLN A 140 5.09 23.63 -11.15
C GLN A 140 4.22 22.84 -12.12
N SER A 141 4.74 22.46 -13.29
CA SER A 141 4.05 21.58 -14.23
C SER A 141 3.76 20.20 -13.65
N TYR A 142 4.67 19.58 -12.88
CA TYR A 142 4.37 18.34 -12.16
C TYR A 142 3.20 18.49 -11.20
N ILE A 143 3.25 19.52 -10.35
CA ILE A 143 2.19 19.81 -9.38
C ILE A 143 0.85 20.00 -10.09
N ASP A 144 0.84 20.77 -11.17
CA ASP A 144 -0.38 21.04 -11.93
C ASP A 144 -0.90 19.81 -12.68
N ASN A 145 -0.03 18.98 -13.27
CA ASN A 145 -0.43 17.75 -13.94
C ASN A 145 -1.03 16.74 -12.96
N ILE A 146 -0.42 16.54 -11.79
CA ILE A 146 -0.96 15.69 -10.73
C ILE A 146 -2.32 16.20 -10.27
N TYR A 147 -2.42 17.49 -9.97
CA TYR A 147 -3.68 18.13 -9.55
C TYR A 147 -4.78 17.98 -10.61
N ASN A 148 -4.46 18.23 -11.89
CA ASN A 148 -5.41 18.12 -12.99
C ASN A 148 -5.88 16.68 -13.17
N GLU A 149 -4.99 15.69 -13.10
CA GLU A 149 -5.38 14.28 -13.22
C GLU A 149 -6.22 13.78 -12.03
N MET A 150 -5.97 14.31 -10.84
CA MET A 150 -6.72 13.97 -9.63
C MET A 150 -8.08 14.67 -9.53
N THR A 151 -8.30 15.76 -10.27
CA THR A 151 -9.53 16.57 -10.20
C THR A 151 -10.39 16.52 -11.47
N ASN A 152 -9.91 15.86 -12.53
CA ASN A 152 -10.69 15.66 -13.73
C ASN A 152 -11.82 14.61 -13.55
N GLU A 153 -12.66 14.49 -14.56
CA GLU A 153 -13.83 13.60 -14.56
C GLU A 153 -13.51 12.10 -14.44
N LYS A 154 -12.30 11.68 -14.84
CA LYS A 154 -11.85 10.28 -14.69
C LYS A 154 -11.55 9.91 -13.24
N ASN A 155 -11.46 10.91 -12.36
CA ASN A 155 -11.29 10.72 -10.92
C ASN A 155 -12.59 10.92 -10.12
N GLY A 156 -13.75 10.89 -10.79
CA GLY A 156 -15.04 11.31 -10.23
C GLY A 156 -15.56 10.55 -9.00
N ASP A 157 -15.01 9.38 -8.67
CA ASP A 157 -15.37 8.66 -7.43
C ASP A 157 -14.64 9.20 -6.18
N PHE A 158 -13.60 10.02 -6.36
CA PHE A 158 -12.90 10.68 -5.27
C PHE A 158 -13.36 12.13 -5.10
N ASN A 159 -13.64 12.49 -3.86
CA ASN A 159 -13.72 13.89 -3.45
C ASN A 159 -12.41 14.28 -2.78
N CYS A 160 -11.63 15.16 -3.42
CA CYS A 160 -10.30 15.55 -2.98
C CYS A 160 -10.26 17.00 -2.47
N GLU A 161 -9.62 17.21 -1.32
CA GLU A 161 -9.24 18.52 -0.79
C GLU A 161 -7.71 18.63 -0.88
N PHE A 162 -7.21 19.74 -1.43
CA PHE A 162 -5.79 20.03 -1.58
C PHE A 162 -5.39 21.20 -0.67
N SER A 163 -4.14 21.19 -0.20
CA SER A 163 -3.52 22.39 0.37
C SER A 163 -3.40 23.49 -0.70
N PRO A 164 -3.23 24.77 -0.31
CA PRO A 164 -2.98 25.86 -1.27
C PRO A 164 -1.76 25.62 -2.17
N SER A 165 -0.73 24.96 -1.65
CA SER A 165 0.50 24.57 -2.36
C SER A 165 0.31 23.37 -3.29
N LYS A 166 -0.76 22.58 -3.08
CA LYS A 166 -1.07 21.29 -3.72
C LYS A 166 -0.06 20.15 -3.45
N PHE A 167 0.93 20.34 -2.57
CA PHE A 167 1.83 19.28 -2.12
C PHE A 167 1.20 18.30 -1.14
N MET A 168 0.04 18.67 -0.58
CA MET A 168 -0.74 17.85 0.33
C MET A 168 -2.16 17.74 -0.16
N TRP A 169 -2.75 16.57 0.04
CA TRP A 169 -4.13 16.34 -0.30
C TRP A 169 -4.73 15.23 0.55
N VAL A 170 -6.06 15.26 0.65
CA VAL A 170 -6.86 14.17 1.16
C VAL A 170 -7.96 13.86 0.16
N CYS A 171 -8.09 12.60 -0.22
CA CYS A 171 -9.16 12.13 -1.08
C CYS A 171 -10.01 11.12 -0.32
N VAL A 172 -11.32 11.33 -0.35
CA VAL A 172 -12.30 10.39 0.20
C VAL A 172 -13.06 9.77 -0.96
N HIS A 173 -13.01 8.45 -1.07
CA HIS A 173 -13.76 7.72 -2.08
C HIS A 173 -15.25 7.76 -1.71
N ASP A 174 -16.03 8.56 -2.44
CA ASP A 174 -17.43 8.87 -2.16
C ASP A 174 -18.34 8.30 -3.24
N ASN A 175 -18.39 6.98 -3.33
CA ASN A 175 -19.38 6.33 -4.17
C ASN A 175 -20.61 6.02 -3.31
N ILE A 176 -21.69 6.77 -3.55
CA ILE A 176 -22.97 6.78 -2.83
C ILE A 176 -23.61 5.38 -2.75
N VAL A 177 -23.22 4.45 -3.64
CA VAL A 177 -23.71 3.05 -3.63
C VAL A 177 -23.02 2.20 -2.56
N PHE A 178 -21.78 2.51 -2.18
CA PHE A 178 -21.00 1.73 -1.23
C PHE A 178 -21.07 2.35 0.17
N ARG A 179 -21.70 1.64 1.11
CA ARG A 179 -22.03 2.16 2.45
C ARG A 179 -20.83 2.52 3.36
N LYS A 180 -19.59 2.42 2.88
CA LYS A 180 -18.38 2.84 3.62
C LYS A 180 -17.29 3.35 2.67
N LYS A 181 -16.64 4.43 3.11
CA LYS A 181 -15.69 5.26 2.37
C LYS A 181 -14.24 4.85 2.69
N LYS A 182 -13.30 5.18 1.80
CA LYS A 182 -11.84 5.09 2.05
C LYS A 182 -11.29 6.51 2.10
N ARG A 183 -10.31 6.76 2.95
CA ARG A 183 -9.60 8.04 3.05
C ARG A 183 -8.13 7.80 2.73
N ILE A 184 -7.61 8.52 1.75
CA ILE A 184 -6.20 8.47 1.36
C ILE A 184 -5.64 9.88 1.52
N ILE A 185 -4.52 9.99 2.22
CA ILE A 185 -3.83 11.26 2.45
C ILE A 185 -2.45 11.17 1.78
N GLY A 186 -2.15 12.12 0.89
CA GLY A 186 -0.84 12.30 0.28
C GLY A 186 -0.15 13.51 0.88
N LEU A 187 1.08 13.32 1.34
CA LEU A 187 1.94 14.35 1.91
C LEU A 187 3.31 14.31 1.22
N SER A 188 4.06 15.39 1.33
CA SER A 188 5.40 15.53 0.72
C SER A 188 6.43 16.05 1.75
N PRO A 189 6.58 15.43 2.93
CA PRO A 189 7.47 15.92 3.97
C PRO A 189 8.93 15.85 3.52
N ASP A 190 9.68 16.90 3.83
CA ASP A 190 11.10 17.09 3.45
C ASP A 190 11.38 17.17 1.94
N ILE A 191 10.32 17.16 1.11
CA ILE A 191 10.43 17.52 -0.31
C ILE A 191 10.66 19.02 -0.42
N ARG A 192 11.73 19.40 -1.11
CA ARG A 192 12.11 20.81 -1.22
C ARG A 192 11.11 21.60 -2.04
N GLY A 193 10.66 22.72 -1.48
CA GLY A 193 9.62 23.56 -2.06
C GLY A 193 8.19 23.18 -1.64
N ALA A 194 8.02 22.05 -0.96
CA ALA A 194 6.77 21.71 -0.28
C ALA A 194 6.58 22.54 1.00
N ASP A 195 5.38 22.44 1.57
CA ASP A 195 5.03 23.05 2.87
C ASP A 195 5.94 22.53 3.98
N ASP A 196 6.12 23.34 5.02
CA ASP A 196 7.00 22.95 6.10
C ASP A 196 6.43 21.75 6.90
N ARG A 197 7.30 21.04 7.61
CA ARG A 197 6.93 19.85 8.38
C ARG A 197 5.75 20.11 9.34
N LYS A 198 5.68 21.30 9.96
CA LYS A 198 4.62 21.61 10.92
C LYS A 198 3.29 21.74 10.19
N GLU A 199 3.25 22.43 9.05
CA GLU A 199 2.06 22.56 8.21
C GLU A 199 1.58 21.20 7.71
N GLN A 200 2.51 20.32 7.29
CA GLN A 200 2.14 18.97 6.86
C GLN A 200 1.59 18.10 7.98
N LEU A 201 2.16 18.20 9.19
CA LEU A 201 1.64 17.48 10.35
C LEU A 201 0.26 18.01 10.76
N ASP A 202 0.06 19.33 10.73
CA ASP A 202 -1.23 19.95 11.04
C ASP A 202 -2.31 19.55 10.01
N PHE A 203 -1.95 19.46 8.72
CA PHE A 203 -2.84 18.95 7.67
C PHE A 203 -3.22 17.49 7.92
N LEU A 204 -2.23 16.62 8.20
CA LEU A 204 -2.46 15.22 8.53
C LEU A 204 -3.44 15.07 9.71
N LYS A 205 -3.19 15.81 10.79
CA LYS A 205 -4.04 15.81 11.99
C LYS A 205 -5.46 16.21 11.69
N LYS A 206 -5.65 17.38 11.07
CA LYS A 206 -6.95 17.91 10.67
C LYS A 206 -7.78 16.88 9.89
N HIS A 207 -7.15 16.09 9.03
CA HIS A 207 -7.85 15.20 8.11
C HIS A 207 -7.97 13.75 8.57
N LEU A 208 -7.25 13.33 9.60
CA LEU A 208 -7.28 11.96 10.11
C LEU A 208 -7.90 11.82 11.51
N GLU A 209 -7.86 12.86 12.35
CA GLU A 209 -8.33 12.83 13.74
C GLU A 209 -9.79 12.34 13.86
N GLU A 210 -10.65 12.84 12.97
CA GLU A 210 -12.09 12.53 12.93
C GLU A 210 -12.47 11.57 11.79
N ALA A 211 -11.49 10.87 11.20
CA ALA A 211 -11.73 9.98 10.08
C ALA A 211 -12.51 8.72 10.49
N LYS A 212 -13.66 8.50 9.84
CA LYS A 212 -14.59 7.38 10.10
C LYS A 212 -14.63 6.34 8.98
N GLU A 213 -13.84 6.58 7.94
CA GLU A 213 -13.64 5.68 6.82
C GLU A 213 -13.09 4.33 7.29
N ASP A 214 -13.49 3.27 6.60
CA ASP A 214 -13.07 1.93 6.98
C ASP A 214 -11.58 1.72 6.73
N TRP A 215 -11.14 2.16 5.55
CA TRP A 215 -9.75 2.09 5.16
C TRP A 215 -9.18 3.50 5.16
N LYS A 216 -8.05 3.65 5.86
CA LYS A 216 -7.26 4.87 5.92
C LYS A 216 -5.87 4.57 5.41
N ILE A 217 -5.35 5.43 4.57
CA ILE A 217 -4.01 5.29 3.98
C ILE A 217 -3.29 6.61 4.14
N CYS A 218 -2.10 6.57 4.73
CA CYS A 218 -1.14 7.65 4.69
C CYS A 218 -0.07 7.34 3.66
N SER A 219 0.26 8.30 2.82
CA SER A 219 1.23 8.13 1.75
C SER A 219 2.14 9.34 1.60
N TRP A 220 3.42 9.07 1.36
CA TRP A 220 4.45 10.07 1.11
C TRP A 220 5.59 9.42 0.32
N HIS A 221 6.51 10.22 -0.23
CA HIS A 221 7.60 9.68 -1.04
C HIS A 221 8.76 9.13 -0.17
N TYR A 222 9.29 9.95 0.73
CA TYR A 222 10.43 9.62 1.58
C TYR A 222 10.13 8.65 2.73
N TYR A 223 11.13 8.37 3.56
CA TYR A 223 11.00 7.49 4.71
C TYR A 223 11.81 8.00 5.90
N ASP A 224 11.49 7.46 7.08
CA ASP A 224 12.31 7.66 8.27
C ASP A 224 13.41 6.59 8.35
N ARG A 225 14.44 6.85 9.17
CA ARG A 225 15.67 6.04 9.27
C ARG A 225 15.48 4.53 9.49
N TYR A 226 14.34 4.11 10.01
CA TYR A 226 14.03 2.70 10.29
C TYR A 226 13.33 1.98 9.13
N PHE A 227 12.87 2.71 8.12
CA PHE A 227 11.92 2.20 7.14
C PHE A 227 12.47 2.21 5.71
N HIS A 228 13.77 1.98 5.56
CA HIS A 228 14.46 1.75 4.28
C HIS A 228 15.45 0.58 4.39
N THR A 229 15.92 0.07 3.25
CA THR A 229 16.85 -1.09 3.23
C THR A 229 17.93 -0.99 2.16
N GLY A 230 17.89 0.01 1.29
CA GLY A 230 18.64 0.10 0.04
C GLY A 230 19.64 1.24 0.03
N ARG A 231 19.58 2.14 -0.96
CA ARG A 231 20.76 2.96 -1.31
C ARG A 231 21.09 4.03 -0.27
N TYR A 232 20.09 4.77 0.20
CA TYR A 232 20.31 5.98 0.98
C TYR A 232 20.30 5.68 2.47
N GLN A 233 21.48 5.27 2.96
CA GLN A 233 21.75 4.95 4.36
C GLN A 233 21.76 6.21 5.23
N SER A 234 20.58 6.81 5.38
CA SER A 234 20.34 7.98 6.22
C SER A 234 19.89 7.54 7.61
N ASN A 235 20.51 8.14 8.63
CA ASN A 235 20.11 8.00 10.02
C ASN A 235 19.12 9.10 10.46
N VAL A 236 18.62 9.88 9.50
CA VAL A 236 17.69 10.99 9.71
C VAL A 236 16.25 10.52 9.48
N ASN A 237 15.33 11.06 10.26
CA ASN A 237 13.90 10.92 10.02
C ASN A 237 13.46 12.01 9.02
N LEU A 238 13.42 11.72 7.72
CA LEU A 238 13.04 12.73 6.72
C LEU A 238 11.56 13.10 6.86
N VAL A 239 10.70 12.14 7.17
CA VAL A 239 9.26 12.37 7.31
C VAL A 239 8.95 12.96 8.68
N SER A 240 9.41 12.30 9.75
CA SER A 240 9.05 12.69 11.12
C SER A 240 9.96 13.75 11.72
N GLY A 241 11.17 13.96 11.21
CA GLY A 241 12.19 14.78 11.88
C GLY A 241 12.43 14.37 13.34
N GLU A 242 12.77 15.35 14.18
CA GLU A 242 12.98 15.13 15.62
C GLU A 242 11.69 15.20 16.46
N GLY A 243 10.60 15.70 15.87
CA GLY A 243 9.34 15.95 16.57
C GLY A 243 8.41 14.73 16.70
N GLU A 244 7.12 15.01 16.72
CA GLU A 244 6.04 14.01 16.70
C GLU A 244 6.05 13.19 15.41
N SER A 245 5.91 11.87 15.52
CA SER A 245 6.02 11.00 14.35
C SER A 245 4.75 10.99 13.51
N PHE A 246 4.92 11.22 12.20
CA PHE A 246 3.84 11.09 11.22
C PHE A 246 3.34 9.63 11.16
N TYR A 247 4.28 8.68 11.23
CA TYR A 247 3.97 7.25 11.26
C TYR A 247 3.15 6.88 12.49
N ASP A 248 3.57 7.32 13.69
CA ASP A 248 2.82 7.00 14.91
C ASP A 248 1.43 7.64 14.90
N PHE A 249 1.29 8.85 14.35
CA PHE A 249 -0.02 9.48 14.19
C PHE A 249 -0.92 8.67 13.24
N CYS A 250 -0.43 8.26 12.07
CA CYS A 250 -1.17 7.39 11.15
C CYS A 250 -1.57 6.06 11.81
N LYS A 251 -0.65 5.45 12.55
CA LYS A 251 -0.87 4.23 13.33
C LYS A 251 -1.95 4.39 14.39
N ASP A 252 -1.97 5.50 15.12
CA ASP A 252 -2.99 5.75 16.15
C ASP A 252 -4.41 5.78 15.57
N HIS A 253 -4.55 6.05 14.27
CA HIS A 253 -5.82 5.99 13.55
C HIS A 253 -6.03 4.70 12.73
N GLY A 254 -5.12 3.72 12.86
CA GLY A 254 -5.17 2.44 12.15
C GLY A 254 -4.97 2.59 10.64
N ALA A 255 -4.28 3.63 10.19
CA ALA A 255 -4.02 3.86 8.78
C ALA A 255 -2.86 2.99 8.29
N ILE A 256 -2.98 2.43 7.09
CA ILE A 256 -1.87 1.78 6.38
C ILE A 256 -0.91 2.86 5.90
N ILE A 257 0.39 2.61 6.00
CA ILE A 257 1.42 3.59 5.64
C ILE A 257 2.16 3.11 4.38
N LEU A 258 2.28 3.98 3.38
CA LEU A 258 2.90 3.70 2.10
C LEU A 258 4.01 4.73 1.78
N SER A 259 5.18 4.24 1.39
CA SER A 259 6.35 5.06 1.02
C SER A 259 7.13 4.48 -0.17
N ALA A 260 8.09 5.22 -0.71
CA ALA A 260 8.88 4.83 -1.89
C ALA A 260 10.32 5.35 -1.75
N HIS A 261 10.89 5.98 -2.78
CA HIS A 261 12.21 6.64 -2.85
C HIS A 261 13.43 5.69 -2.77
N ASP A 262 13.42 4.74 -1.84
CA ASP A 262 14.41 3.69 -1.81
C ASP A 262 13.95 2.63 -2.82
N HIS A 263 14.74 2.39 -3.87
CA HIS A 263 14.32 1.52 -4.97
C HIS A 263 14.41 0.03 -4.61
N VAL A 264 13.68 -0.34 -3.57
CA VAL A 264 13.51 -1.67 -3.00
C VAL A 264 12.04 -1.80 -2.62
N TYR A 265 11.62 -3.02 -2.30
CA TYR A 265 10.35 -3.23 -1.64
C TYR A 265 10.60 -3.78 -0.24
N ALA A 266 9.91 -3.23 0.76
CA ALA A 266 9.98 -3.72 2.11
C ALA A 266 8.65 -3.54 2.83
N ARG A 267 8.12 -4.64 3.38
CA ARG A 267 6.93 -4.63 4.23
C ARG A 267 7.33 -4.89 5.66
N SER A 268 6.92 -4.00 6.56
CA SER A 268 7.09 -4.22 7.99
C SER A 268 6.09 -5.26 8.51
N ARG A 269 6.42 -5.82 9.66
CA ARG A 269 5.47 -6.42 10.61
C ARG A 269 4.45 -5.37 11.06
N VAL A 270 3.37 -5.80 11.69
CA VAL A 270 2.48 -4.86 12.39
C VAL A 270 3.23 -4.28 13.59
N MET A 271 3.17 -2.97 13.76
CA MET A 271 3.93 -2.22 14.77
C MET A 271 3.01 -1.33 15.59
N THR A 272 3.35 -1.20 16.87
CA THR A 272 2.69 -0.32 17.86
C THR A 272 3.44 0.99 18.11
N LYS A 273 4.69 1.08 17.63
CA LYS A 273 5.51 2.31 17.60
C LYS A 273 6.43 2.30 16.39
N PHE A 274 6.66 3.46 15.78
CA PHE A 274 7.52 3.63 14.59
C PHE A 274 8.77 4.45 14.88
N LYS A 275 8.69 5.51 15.71
CA LYS A 275 9.88 6.29 16.10
C LYS A 275 10.92 5.46 16.87
N GLU A 276 10.44 4.51 17.65
CA GLU A 276 11.21 3.45 18.29
C GLU A 276 10.50 2.14 17.93
N PRO A 277 10.92 1.43 16.88
CA PRO A 277 10.14 0.33 16.33
C PRO A 277 9.80 -0.74 17.38
N ILE A 278 8.50 -0.95 17.64
CA ILE A 278 7.99 -2.02 18.49
C ILE A 278 6.96 -2.80 17.67
N ILE A 279 7.23 -4.10 17.50
CA ILE A 279 6.31 -5.04 16.83
C ILE A 279 5.11 -5.28 17.73
N ASP A 280 3.91 -5.35 17.12
CA ASP A 280 2.68 -5.68 17.81
C ASP A 280 2.70 -7.11 18.36
N GLU A 281 2.17 -7.32 19.55
CA GLU A 281 2.18 -8.64 20.19
C GLU A 281 1.30 -9.68 19.47
N TYR A 282 0.36 -9.24 18.62
CA TYR A 282 -0.53 -10.09 17.81
C TYR A 282 -0.06 -10.25 16.35
N ASP A 283 1.17 -9.81 16.03
CA ASP A 283 1.82 -10.03 14.75
C ASP A 283 2.27 -11.50 14.58
N GLY A 284 2.67 -11.88 13.36
CA GLY A 284 3.27 -13.19 13.07
C GLY A 284 2.27 -14.32 12.79
N VAL A 285 0.97 -14.01 12.79
CA VAL A 285 -0.08 -14.95 12.43
C VAL A 285 0.13 -15.48 11.01
N GLU A 286 0.01 -16.81 10.83
CA GLU A 286 0.22 -17.51 9.56
C GLU A 286 1.58 -17.19 8.89
N ASP A 287 2.64 -17.11 9.70
CA ASP A 287 4.00 -16.75 9.24
C ASP A 287 4.05 -15.34 8.62
N GLY A 288 3.28 -14.40 9.20
CA GLY A 288 3.21 -13.01 8.76
C GLY A 288 2.43 -12.78 7.46
N ARG A 289 1.64 -13.78 7.02
CA ARG A 289 0.66 -13.65 5.93
C ARG A 289 -0.63 -12.96 6.38
N ILE A 290 -0.86 -12.80 7.67
CA ILE A 290 -2.01 -12.08 8.23
C ILE A 290 -1.50 -10.89 9.04
N ALA A 291 -1.82 -9.68 8.59
CA ALA A 291 -1.61 -8.44 9.33
C ALA A 291 -2.91 -8.01 9.99
N GLN A 292 -2.90 -7.82 11.31
CA GLN A 292 -4.07 -7.36 12.08
C GLN A 292 -3.89 -5.90 12.47
N ILE A 293 -4.59 -4.98 11.79
CA ILE A 293 -4.50 -3.53 12.04
C ILE A 293 -5.66 -3.03 12.89
N ARG A 294 -5.41 -1.97 13.66
CA ARG A 294 -6.37 -1.27 14.52
C ARG A 294 -5.82 0.11 14.90
N PRO A 295 -6.64 1.03 15.43
CA PRO A 295 -6.12 2.20 16.13
C PRO A 295 -5.04 1.78 17.14
N GLY A 296 -3.82 2.27 16.93
CA GLY A 296 -2.65 1.94 17.74
C GLY A 296 -1.71 0.88 17.17
N ALA A 297 -2.09 0.13 16.13
CA ALA A 297 -1.21 -0.86 15.48
C ALA A 297 -1.44 -0.95 13.96
N THR A 298 -0.36 -0.77 13.17
CA THR A 298 -0.42 -0.82 11.70
C THR A 298 0.91 -1.27 11.10
N LEU A 299 0.98 -1.38 9.77
CA LEU A 299 2.20 -1.68 9.01
C LEU A 299 2.61 -0.51 8.11
N ASN A 300 3.90 -0.45 7.79
CA ASN A 300 4.45 0.34 6.70
C ASN A 300 4.87 -0.56 5.54
N ILE A 301 4.63 -0.08 4.33
CA ILE A 301 5.09 -0.70 3.10
C ILE A 301 5.84 0.33 2.29
N LEU A 302 7.12 0.06 2.05
CA LEU A 302 7.95 0.81 1.13
C LEU A 302 7.96 0.09 -0.22
N ASN A 303 7.65 0.79 -1.31
CA ASN A 303 7.60 0.24 -2.67
C ASN A 303 8.18 1.21 -3.70
N GLY A 304 9.50 1.18 -3.88
CA GLY A 304 10.22 1.95 -4.91
C GLY A 304 10.72 1.13 -6.10
N VAL A 305 10.15 -0.06 -6.35
CA VAL A 305 10.59 -0.93 -7.47
C VAL A 305 9.74 -0.78 -8.73
N GLY A 306 9.13 0.40 -8.93
CA GLY A 306 8.08 0.61 -9.93
C GLY A 306 8.54 0.60 -11.38
N GLY A 307 9.83 0.85 -11.68
CA GLY A 307 10.30 0.77 -13.07
C GLY A 307 11.66 1.40 -13.38
N PHE A 308 12.16 2.31 -12.55
CA PHE A 308 13.36 3.08 -12.89
C PHE A 308 14.66 2.31 -12.64
N ASP A 309 14.89 1.89 -11.39
CA ASP A 309 16.01 1.04 -10.99
C ASP A 309 15.59 0.16 -9.80
N ILE A 310 16.43 -0.82 -9.44
CA ILE A 310 16.31 -1.56 -8.18
C ILE A 310 17.66 -1.55 -7.48
N TYR A 311 17.70 -1.16 -6.22
CA TYR A 311 18.90 -1.12 -5.41
C TYR A 311 19.20 -2.46 -4.76
N ILE A 312 20.46 -2.67 -4.38
CA ILE A 312 20.84 -3.74 -3.46
C ILE A 312 20.40 -3.36 -2.04
N GLU A 313 20.16 -4.35 -1.19
CA GLU A 313 20.03 -4.08 0.24
C GLU A 313 21.41 -3.80 0.84
N GLN A 314 21.49 -2.83 1.74
CA GLN A 314 22.72 -2.50 2.44
C GLN A 314 22.43 -1.81 3.78
N GLY A 315 23.50 -1.55 4.54
CA GLY A 315 23.45 -0.89 5.85
C GLY A 315 22.95 -1.77 7.00
N GLU A 316 22.74 -1.16 8.16
CA GLU A 316 22.21 -1.89 9.33
C GLU A 316 20.68 -2.08 9.23
N GLN A 317 20.01 -1.18 8.52
CA GLN A 317 18.56 -1.07 8.41
C GLN A 317 17.94 -2.29 7.73
N MET A 318 18.64 -2.90 6.77
CA MET A 318 18.21 -4.15 6.14
C MET A 318 18.07 -5.31 7.15
N ASN A 319 18.78 -5.25 8.29
CA ASN A 319 18.77 -6.32 9.30
C ASN A 319 17.79 -6.06 10.44
N TYR A 320 17.00 -4.99 10.39
CA TYR A 320 16.05 -4.70 11.46
C TYR A 320 14.93 -5.74 11.56
N PRO A 321 14.58 -6.17 12.79
CA PRO A 321 13.68 -7.30 13.01
C PRO A 321 12.22 -7.01 12.66
N HIS A 322 11.86 -5.73 12.50
CA HIS A 322 10.51 -5.34 12.11
C HIS A 322 10.20 -5.58 10.64
N TRP A 323 11.16 -5.99 9.80
CA TRP A 323 10.85 -6.38 8.43
C TRP A 323 10.21 -7.76 8.37
N GLN A 324 9.05 -7.85 7.70
CA GLN A 324 8.37 -9.12 7.42
C GLN A 324 8.80 -9.69 6.06
N LYS A 325 8.91 -8.82 5.06
CA LYS A 325 9.33 -9.21 3.71
C LYS A 325 10.12 -8.07 3.07
N LYS A 326 11.16 -8.42 2.32
CA LYS A 326 12.02 -7.46 1.60
C LYS A 326 12.35 -8.01 0.21
N TYR A 327 12.55 -7.10 -0.74
CA TYR A 327 12.89 -7.39 -2.12
C TYR A 327 13.82 -6.31 -2.66
N ALA A 328 14.87 -6.75 -3.33
CA ALA A 328 15.93 -5.89 -3.84
C ALA A 328 16.59 -6.53 -5.07
N LYS A 329 17.56 -5.83 -5.65
CA LYS A 329 18.28 -6.25 -6.87
C LYS A 329 18.99 -7.60 -6.72
N GLY A 330 19.42 -7.92 -5.49
CA GLY A 330 20.26 -9.07 -5.19
C GLY A 330 21.73 -8.82 -5.52
N GLU A 331 22.63 -9.57 -4.86
CA GLU A 331 24.08 -9.40 -5.01
C GLU A 331 24.59 -9.73 -6.41
N ASN A 332 23.87 -10.59 -7.15
CA ASN A 332 24.22 -11.01 -8.51
C ASN A 332 23.32 -10.35 -9.58
N GLU A 333 22.61 -9.29 -9.20
CA GLU A 333 21.69 -8.54 -10.07
C GLU A 333 20.54 -9.35 -10.66
N GLU A 334 20.18 -10.47 -10.02
CA GLU A 334 19.15 -11.41 -10.48
C GLU A 334 17.76 -10.78 -10.59
N ASN A 335 17.54 -9.64 -9.94
CA ASN A 335 16.27 -8.91 -9.92
C ASN A 335 16.33 -7.55 -10.64
N ARG A 336 17.46 -7.15 -11.23
CA ARG A 336 17.68 -5.80 -11.80
C ARG A 336 16.60 -5.30 -12.77
N LYS A 337 15.91 -6.20 -13.47
CA LYS A 337 14.83 -5.88 -14.44
C LYS A 337 13.50 -6.56 -14.08
N LYS A 338 13.35 -6.96 -12.82
CA LYS A 338 12.14 -7.56 -12.27
C LYS A 338 11.43 -6.54 -11.39
N PHE A 339 11.07 -5.41 -12.02
CA PHE A 339 10.27 -4.36 -11.42
C PHE A 339 8.90 -4.87 -11.01
N GLY A 340 8.22 -4.17 -10.11
CA GLY A 340 6.98 -4.65 -9.54
C GLY A 340 6.05 -3.57 -9.03
N GLY A 341 4.79 -3.97 -8.85
CA GLY A 341 3.73 -3.14 -8.31
C GLY A 341 3.02 -3.86 -7.17
N LEU A 342 2.63 -3.12 -6.14
CA LEU A 342 1.82 -3.65 -5.05
C LEU A 342 0.34 -3.45 -5.39
N PHE A 343 -0.44 -4.52 -5.34
CA PHE A 343 -1.86 -4.50 -5.65
C PHE A 343 -2.67 -4.93 -4.44
N CYS A 344 -3.40 -4.00 -3.84
CA CYS A 344 -4.21 -4.25 -2.64
C CYS A 344 -5.70 -4.21 -3.00
N THR A 345 -6.35 -5.36 -2.92
CA THR A 345 -7.81 -5.53 -3.03
C THR A 345 -8.43 -5.35 -1.64
N PHE A 346 -9.20 -4.29 -1.46
CA PHE A 346 -9.97 -4.03 -0.25
C PHE A 346 -11.37 -4.60 -0.36
N ASN A 347 -11.97 -4.92 0.78
CA ASN A 347 -13.31 -5.48 0.90
C ASN A 347 -13.45 -6.87 0.25
N VAL A 348 -12.43 -7.71 0.40
CA VAL A 348 -12.37 -9.03 -0.24
C VAL A 348 -13.64 -9.84 0.08
N ASP A 349 -14.26 -10.40 -0.94
CA ASP A 349 -15.51 -11.18 -0.86
C ASP A 349 -16.71 -10.41 -0.24
N GLY A 350 -16.66 -9.08 -0.24
CA GLY A 350 -17.65 -8.23 0.41
C GLY A 350 -17.28 -7.77 1.82
N ASN A 351 -16.28 -8.39 2.46
CA ASN A 351 -15.94 -8.14 3.86
C ASN A 351 -15.12 -6.86 4.02
N ASN A 352 -15.75 -5.78 4.48
CA ASN A 352 -15.11 -4.47 4.65
C ASN A 352 -14.02 -4.41 5.74
N ARG A 353 -13.79 -5.50 6.47
CA ARG A 353 -12.70 -5.63 7.45
C ARG A 353 -11.52 -6.43 6.89
N LYS A 354 -11.59 -6.87 5.63
CA LYS A 354 -10.57 -7.71 4.99
C LYS A 354 -10.05 -7.07 3.71
N ALA A 355 -8.73 -7.04 3.57
CA ALA A 355 -8.05 -6.72 2.34
C ALA A 355 -7.01 -7.80 2.03
N TYR A 356 -6.64 -7.92 0.76
CA TYR A 356 -5.59 -8.81 0.26
C TYR A 356 -4.63 -8.00 -0.60
N CYS A 357 -3.34 -8.07 -0.29
CA CYS A 357 -2.29 -7.38 -1.02
C CYS A 357 -1.31 -8.38 -1.61
N GLU A 358 -0.81 -8.10 -2.81
CA GLU A 358 0.23 -8.87 -3.48
C GLU A 358 1.23 -7.96 -4.20
N LEU A 359 2.53 -8.27 -4.07
CA LEU A 359 3.58 -7.67 -4.88
C LEU A 359 3.82 -8.56 -6.10
N LEU A 360 3.42 -8.08 -7.28
CA LEU A 360 3.68 -8.75 -8.54
C LEU A 360 4.96 -8.20 -9.18
N ARG A 361 5.69 -9.04 -9.92
CA ARG A 361 6.95 -8.66 -10.57
C ARG A 361 7.03 -9.12 -12.00
N LEU A 362 7.64 -8.27 -12.84
CA LEU A 362 8.01 -8.60 -14.20
C LEU A 362 9.07 -9.69 -14.26
N ASN A 363 9.09 -10.39 -15.38
CA ASN A 363 10.20 -11.27 -15.79
C ASN A 363 10.61 -12.31 -14.72
N SER A 364 9.64 -12.80 -13.95
CA SER A 364 9.83 -13.79 -12.89
C SER A 364 9.06 -15.07 -13.22
N SER A 365 9.64 -16.24 -12.89
CA SER A 365 8.93 -17.52 -12.96
C SER A 365 7.81 -17.63 -11.93
N GLU A 366 7.96 -16.92 -10.82
CA GLU A 366 6.94 -16.73 -9.79
C GLU A 366 6.59 -15.25 -9.77
N GLU A 367 5.43 -14.92 -10.33
CA GLU A 367 4.97 -13.54 -10.52
C GLU A 367 4.70 -12.85 -9.18
N VAL A 368 4.07 -13.57 -8.23
CA VAL A 368 3.79 -13.11 -6.87
C VAL A 368 5.04 -13.28 -6.00
N PHE A 369 5.57 -12.19 -5.45
CA PHE A 369 6.71 -12.24 -4.51
C PHE A 369 6.31 -12.24 -3.05
N ASP A 370 5.33 -11.40 -2.72
CA ASP A 370 4.73 -11.28 -1.41
C ASP A 370 3.21 -11.26 -1.58
N SER A 371 2.52 -11.86 -0.62
CA SER A 371 1.07 -11.88 -0.57
C SER A 371 0.63 -11.98 0.88
N PHE A 372 -0.31 -11.14 1.30
CA PHE A 372 -0.79 -11.11 2.67
C PHE A 372 -2.19 -10.53 2.74
N TYR A 373 -2.94 -10.95 3.76
CA TYR A 373 -4.20 -10.32 4.11
C TYR A 373 -4.00 -9.27 5.20
N ILE A 374 -4.81 -8.22 5.13
CA ILE A 374 -4.94 -7.23 6.18
C ILE A 374 -6.35 -7.38 6.75
N TYR A 375 -6.43 -7.63 8.06
CA TYR A 375 -7.66 -7.64 8.81
C TYR A 375 -7.72 -6.42 9.72
N ARG A 376 -8.84 -5.70 9.67
CA ARG A 376 -9.17 -4.71 10.69
C ARG A 376 -9.71 -5.43 11.92
N ASN A 377 -8.85 -5.64 12.91
CA ASN A 377 -9.20 -6.35 14.13
C ASN A 377 -9.02 -5.44 15.34
N GLU A 378 -10.12 -4.85 15.82
CA GLU A 378 -10.09 -3.89 16.93
C GLU A 378 -9.70 -4.52 18.28
N ASP A 379 -9.88 -5.84 18.44
CA ASP A 379 -9.57 -6.55 19.69
C ASP A 379 -9.02 -7.97 19.42
N PRO A 380 -7.77 -8.08 18.93
CA PRO A 380 -7.14 -9.37 18.63
C PRO A 380 -6.85 -10.23 19.86
N ALA A 381 -6.97 -9.67 21.08
CA ALA A 381 -6.83 -10.43 22.32
C ALA A 381 -8.00 -11.39 22.55
N THR A 382 -9.19 -11.00 22.11
CA THR A 382 -10.43 -11.77 22.33
C THR A 382 -11.08 -12.25 21.03
N VAL A 383 -10.77 -11.62 19.90
CA VAL A 383 -11.32 -11.94 18.59
C VAL A 383 -10.20 -12.47 17.69
N PRO A 384 -10.11 -13.80 17.49
CA PRO A 384 -9.30 -14.38 16.44
C PRO A 384 -9.63 -13.81 15.05
N TYR A 385 -8.64 -13.59 14.19
CA TYR A 385 -8.86 -12.99 12.86
C TYR A 385 -9.85 -13.79 12.00
N ASN A 386 -9.85 -15.13 12.12
CA ASN A 386 -10.76 -16.02 11.39
C ASN A 386 -12.22 -15.89 11.84
N ASP A 387 -12.46 -15.43 13.08
CA ASP A 387 -13.81 -15.13 13.55
C ASP A 387 -14.39 -13.90 12.84
N ILE A 388 -13.57 -13.01 12.28
CA ILE A 388 -14.04 -11.89 11.44
C ILE A 388 -14.70 -12.41 10.17
N ASP A 389 -14.09 -13.40 9.51
CA ASP A 389 -14.66 -14.02 8.31
C ASP A 389 -15.92 -14.83 8.65
N LYS A 390 -15.91 -15.52 9.78
CA LYS A 390 -17.07 -16.27 10.27
C LYS A 390 -18.25 -15.34 10.57
N ALA A 391 -18.04 -14.25 11.30
CA ALA A 391 -19.06 -13.27 11.62
C ALA A 391 -19.65 -12.65 10.34
N PHE A 392 -18.81 -12.26 9.38
CA PHE A 392 -19.29 -11.73 8.10
C PHE A 392 -20.10 -12.76 7.31
N LYS A 393 -19.69 -14.04 7.30
CA LYS A 393 -20.45 -15.12 6.67
C LYS A 393 -21.82 -15.32 7.32
N GLU A 394 -21.90 -15.27 8.65
CA GLU A 394 -23.17 -15.35 9.40
C GLU A 394 -24.09 -14.16 9.06
N GLU A 395 -23.56 -12.94 9.02
CA GLU A 395 -24.29 -11.75 8.56
C GLU A 395 -24.83 -11.90 7.13
N LYS A 396 -24.01 -12.42 6.21
CA LYS A 396 -24.39 -12.70 4.82
C LYS A 396 -25.50 -13.74 4.74
N ILE A 397 -25.43 -14.80 5.53
CA ILE A 397 -26.47 -15.84 5.62
C ILE A 397 -27.79 -15.24 6.11
N MET A 398 -27.76 -14.41 7.16
CA MET A 398 -28.97 -13.74 7.66
C MET A 398 -29.59 -12.84 6.60
N ALA A 399 -28.78 -12.05 5.90
CA ALA A 399 -29.26 -11.19 4.82
C ALA A 399 -29.84 -11.99 3.64
N TYR A 400 -29.24 -13.12 3.27
CA TYR A 400 -29.77 -14.02 2.25
C TYR A 400 -31.14 -14.57 2.66
N ARG A 401 -31.29 -15.02 3.91
CA ARG A 401 -32.59 -15.51 4.43
C ARG A 401 -33.66 -14.44 4.35
N MET A 402 -33.35 -13.22 4.78
CA MET A 402 -34.27 -12.09 4.72
C MET A 402 -34.68 -11.77 3.28
N ALA A 403 -33.73 -11.73 2.35
CA ALA A 403 -34.01 -11.44 0.93
C ALA A 403 -34.89 -12.51 0.26
N ASN A 404 -34.83 -13.76 0.74
CA ASN A 404 -35.57 -14.90 0.19
C ASN A 404 -36.77 -15.34 1.05
N ASN A 405 -37.14 -14.55 2.07
CA ASN A 405 -38.23 -14.87 3.01
C ASN A 405 -38.11 -16.27 3.65
N LEU A 406 -36.90 -16.71 3.96
CA LEU A 406 -36.65 -17.98 4.63
C LEU A 406 -36.81 -17.82 6.16
N PRO A 407 -37.40 -18.81 6.86
CA PRO A 407 -37.55 -18.73 8.31
C PRO A 407 -36.19 -18.69 9.02
N GLU A 408 -36.12 -17.92 10.11
CA GLU A 408 -34.98 -17.94 11.01
C GLU A 408 -34.94 -19.28 11.75
N ASP A 409 -34.14 -20.22 11.26
CA ASP A 409 -33.78 -21.38 12.07
C ASP A 409 -32.77 -20.93 13.12
N HIS A 410 -33.18 -20.93 14.40
CA HIS A 410 -32.31 -20.64 15.55
C HIS A 410 -31.20 -21.72 15.77
N HIS A 411 -31.15 -22.75 14.92
CA HIS A 411 -30.18 -23.84 14.99
C HIS A 411 -29.74 -24.31 13.59
N ALA A 412 -28.92 -23.53 12.88
CA ALA A 412 -28.32 -24.02 11.63
C ALA A 412 -26.91 -24.56 11.88
N THR A 413 -26.72 -25.87 11.67
CA THR A 413 -25.41 -26.51 11.57
C THR A 413 -24.98 -26.47 10.11
N ILE A 414 -23.84 -25.85 9.80
CA ILE A 414 -23.26 -25.82 8.44
C ILE A 414 -22.67 -27.20 8.14
N VAL A 415 -23.15 -27.86 7.09
CA VAL A 415 -22.49 -29.05 6.55
C VAL A 415 -21.45 -28.57 5.54
N LYS A 416 -20.16 -28.75 5.84
CA LYS A 416 -19.12 -28.65 4.80
C LYS A 416 -19.35 -29.81 3.84
N GLU A 417 -19.54 -29.53 2.56
CA GLU A 417 -19.44 -30.59 1.56
C GLU A 417 -17.99 -31.07 1.51
N ASP A 418 -17.80 -32.35 1.83
CA ASP A 418 -16.53 -33.05 1.80
C ASP A 418 -16.21 -33.36 0.32
N PRO A 419 -15.17 -32.77 -0.28
CA PRO A 419 -14.95 -32.87 -1.74
C PRO A 419 -14.50 -34.27 -2.22
N ASP A 420 -14.41 -35.27 -1.34
CA ASP A 420 -13.66 -36.50 -1.62
C ASP A 420 -14.45 -37.82 -1.51
N LYS A 421 -15.77 -37.80 -1.78
CA LYS A 421 -16.58 -39.03 -1.86
C LYS A 421 -17.43 -39.14 -3.13
N SER A 422 -16.75 -39.28 -4.26
CA SER A 422 -17.34 -39.86 -5.47
C SER A 422 -16.31 -40.72 -6.22
N SER A 423 -16.26 -42.02 -5.89
CA SER A 423 -16.26 -43.13 -6.86
C SER A 423 -15.95 -44.45 -6.17
N ARG A 424 -17.00 -45.13 -5.69
CA ARG A 424 -16.95 -46.59 -5.58
C ARG A 424 -17.22 -47.15 -6.97
N SER A 425 -16.22 -47.85 -7.48
CA SER A 425 -16.26 -48.63 -8.70
C SER A 425 -17.32 -49.73 -8.65
N SER A 426 -18.02 -49.92 -9.76
CA SER A 426 -18.61 -51.20 -10.14
C SER A 426 -18.50 -51.37 -11.66
N PRO A 427 -18.30 -52.61 -12.17
CA PRO A 427 -17.71 -52.83 -13.48
C PRO A 427 -18.73 -53.23 -14.57
N ILE A 428 -18.35 -52.93 -15.82
CA ILE A 428 -18.74 -53.57 -17.11
C ILE A 428 -20.17 -53.35 -17.64
N LEU A 429 -20.28 -52.67 -18.79
CA LEU A 429 -20.77 -53.24 -20.07
C LEU A 429 -20.57 -52.21 -21.21
N LEU A 430 -19.61 -52.43 -22.11
CA LEU A 430 -19.48 -51.68 -23.36
C LEU A 430 -19.64 -52.65 -24.52
N ILE A 431 -20.86 -52.69 -25.07
CA ILE A 431 -21.16 -53.29 -26.37
C ILE A 431 -20.78 -52.23 -27.40
N GLY A 432 -19.89 -52.60 -28.32
CA GLY A 432 -19.37 -51.72 -29.35
C GLY A 432 -20.40 -51.34 -30.41
N SER A 433 -20.08 -50.29 -31.16
CA SER A 433 -20.44 -50.24 -32.57
C SER A 433 -19.33 -49.59 -33.37
N ILE A 434 -18.98 -50.31 -34.43
CA ILE A 434 -17.98 -50.04 -35.45
C ILE A 434 -18.66 -49.19 -36.53
N ILE A 435 -18.08 -48.05 -36.91
CA ILE A 435 -18.01 -47.65 -38.32
C ILE A 435 -16.60 -47.10 -38.59
N ALA A 436 -16.04 -47.63 -39.66
CA ALA A 436 -14.66 -47.49 -40.10
C ALA A 436 -14.54 -46.58 -41.33
N LEU A 437 -13.28 -46.25 -41.63
CA LEU A 437 -12.70 -45.85 -42.93
C LEU A 437 -13.00 -44.40 -43.37
N THR A 438 -12.06 -43.59 -43.87
CA THR A 438 -10.78 -43.82 -44.57
C THR A 438 -10.07 -42.45 -44.64
N ALA A 439 -8.78 -42.28 -44.32
CA ALA A 439 -7.57 -42.48 -45.14
C ALA A 439 -6.96 -41.14 -45.65
N GLY A 440 -5.63 -41.06 -45.62
CA GLY A 440 -4.83 -39.98 -46.24
C GLY A 440 -3.73 -39.45 -45.32
N ILE A 441 -2.66 -40.21 -45.04
CA ILE A 441 -1.33 -40.07 -45.70
C ILE A 441 -0.66 -38.72 -45.32
N GLY A 442 0.52 -38.65 -44.70
CA GLY A 442 1.53 -39.66 -44.41
C GLY A 442 2.85 -39.00 -43.96
N GLY A 443 3.79 -39.85 -43.52
CA GLY A 443 5.22 -39.55 -43.28
C GLY A 443 5.51 -38.96 -41.90
N GLY A 444 6.11 -39.66 -40.93
CA GLY A 444 7.32 -40.50 -41.02
C GLY A 444 8.56 -39.59 -40.95
N ILE A 445 9.48 -39.65 -39.98
CA ILE A 445 10.31 -40.80 -39.61
C ILE A 445 11.19 -40.46 -38.36
N LEU A 446 11.38 -41.49 -37.52
CA LEU A 446 12.47 -41.87 -36.59
C LEU A 446 13.18 -40.83 -35.69
N PHE A 447 13.17 -41.01 -34.36
CA PHE A 447 14.05 -41.89 -33.54
C PHE A 447 15.53 -41.49 -33.49
N PHE A 448 15.99 -41.03 -32.31
CA PHE A 448 17.25 -41.49 -31.74
C PHE A 448 17.17 -41.54 -30.21
N ILE A 449 17.66 -42.65 -29.67
CA ILE A 449 17.77 -43.04 -28.26
C ILE A 449 19.24 -42.94 -27.85
N LEU A 450 19.47 -42.38 -26.65
CA LEU A 450 20.57 -42.56 -25.68
C LEU A 450 22.04 -42.20 -26.05
N GLN A 451 22.64 -41.35 -25.20
CA GLN A 451 23.85 -41.61 -24.40
C GLN A 451 24.11 -40.38 -23.50
N LYS A 452 23.86 -40.41 -22.18
CA LYS A 452 24.75 -40.86 -21.10
C LYS A 452 26.20 -40.36 -21.24
N ASN A 453 26.54 -39.28 -20.53
CA ASN A 453 27.91 -39.02 -20.09
C ASN A 453 27.95 -38.62 -18.61
N LYS A 454 28.43 -39.57 -17.81
CA LYS A 454 28.99 -39.35 -16.47
C LYS A 454 30.39 -38.81 -16.65
N ASN A 455 30.72 -37.66 -16.08
CA ASN A 455 32.11 -37.33 -15.76
C ASN A 455 32.25 -37.13 -14.24
N LYS A 456 32.90 -38.11 -13.63
CA LYS A 456 33.58 -38.03 -12.33
C LYS A 456 34.76 -37.07 -12.49
N SER A 457 34.84 -36.03 -11.68
CA SER A 457 36.13 -35.43 -11.30
C SER A 457 36.45 -35.83 -9.87
N LYS A 458 37.64 -36.39 -9.67
CA LYS A 458 38.20 -36.82 -8.39
C LYS A 458 38.86 -35.63 -7.69
N ASN A 459 38.63 -35.60 -6.39
CA ASN A 459 39.46 -35.04 -5.31
C ASN A 459 40.89 -34.60 -5.67
N LYS A 460 41.24 -33.40 -5.19
CA LYS A 460 42.57 -33.16 -4.64
C LYS A 460 42.45 -32.35 -3.34
N ASN A 461 42.68 -33.05 -2.23
CA ASN A 461 42.95 -32.49 -0.92
C ASN A 461 44.14 -31.53 -1.00
N ARG A 462 44.02 -30.36 -0.37
CA ARG A 462 45.17 -29.65 0.19
C ARG A 462 44.79 -29.00 1.51
N THR A 463 45.16 -29.70 2.57
CA THR A 463 45.30 -29.24 3.94
C THR A 463 46.36 -28.13 3.98
N ILE A 464 46.03 -26.98 4.58
CA ILE A 464 47.02 -26.07 5.15
C ILE A 464 46.55 -25.73 6.56
N ASN A 465 47.39 -26.12 7.52
CA ASN A 465 47.39 -25.69 8.91
C ASN A 465 47.70 -24.19 9.00
N SER A 466 47.01 -23.49 9.89
CA SER A 466 47.64 -22.44 10.67
C SER A 466 47.03 -22.43 12.07
N ASN A 467 47.78 -23.01 13.00
CA ASN A 467 47.72 -22.64 14.41
C ASN A 467 48.10 -21.16 14.54
N ASN A 468 47.39 -20.42 15.38
CA ASN A 468 48.05 -19.54 16.33
C ASN A 468 47.16 -19.34 17.55
N GLU A 469 47.69 -19.82 18.66
CA GLU A 469 47.31 -19.49 20.02
C GLU A 469 47.58 -18.01 20.30
N SER A 470 46.69 -17.36 21.04
CA SER A 470 47.10 -16.41 22.06
C SER A 470 46.04 -16.34 23.16
N ASN A 471 46.47 -16.84 24.32
CA ASN A 471 45.80 -16.88 25.61
C ASN A 471 45.76 -15.50 26.29
N SER A 472 44.96 -15.47 27.37
CA SER A 472 44.98 -14.53 28.51
C SER A 472 44.05 -13.30 28.37
N ASN A 473 43.22 -12.89 29.34
CA ASN A 473 43.16 -13.23 30.76
C ASN A 473 41.73 -13.11 31.32
N ILE A 474 41.48 -13.95 32.31
CA ILE A 474 40.38 -13.96 33.26
C ILE A 474 40.57 -12.80 34.25
N ASN A 475 39.49 -12.11 34.61
CA ASN A 475 39.26 -11.64 35.98
C ASN A 475 37.76 -11.55 36.27
N LYS A 476 37.27 -12.53 37.04
CA LYS A 476 36.02 -12.46 37.81
C LYS A 476 36.34 -11.86 39.17
N VAL A 477 35.61 -10.84 39.58
CA VAL A 477 35.44 -10.47 40.99
C VAL A 477 33.95 -10.33 41.26
N ASN A 478 33.45 -11.13 42.20
CA ASN A 478 32.20 -10.92 42.91
C ASN A 478 32.48 -9.94 44.06
N ASP A 479 31.58 -8.97 44.33
CA ASP A 479 30.74 -9.00 45.54
C ASP A 479 29.81 -7.78 45.67
N LYS A 480 28.55 -8.10 45.96
CA LYS A 480 27.61 -7.53 46.94
C LYS A 480 27.52 -6.03 47.25
N SER A 481 26.25 -5.60 47.19
CA SER A 481 25.47 -4.88 48.21
C SER A 481 25.62 -3.36 48.38
N GLY A 482 24.46 -2.70 48.46
CA GLY A 482 24.25 -1.56 49.35
C GLY A 482 23.79 -0.28 48.68
N ASN A 483 22.46 -0.08 48.61
CA ASN A 483 21.85 1.24 48.58
C ASN A 483 22.16 1.96 49.93
N PRO A 484 22.38 3.28 49.94
CA PRO A 484 21.30 4.13 50.45
C PRO A 484 21.14 5.48 49.72
N THR A 485 19.97 6.06 50.00
CA THR A 485 19.37 7.30 49.53
C THR A 485 19.99 8.60 50.08
N LEU A 486 19.79 9.68 49.29
CA LEU A 486 19.55 11.10 49.64
C LEU A 486 20.69 11.93 50.25
N GLU A 487 21.16 12.97 49.54
CA GLU A 487 20.80 14.38 49.80
C GLU A 487 21.40 15.34 48.74
N ASP A 488 20.71 16.49 48.58
CA ASP A 488 21.02 17.66 47.76
C ASP A 488 22.48 18.13 47.86
N ASP A 489 23.08 18.56 46.74
CA ASP A 489 23.69 19.89 46.74
C ASP A 489 23.80 20.51 45.34
N THR A 490 23.42 21.77 45.29
CA THR A 490 23.42 22.63 44.12
C THR A 490 24.78 23.32 43.97
N SER A 491 25.45 23.19 42.82
CA SER A 491 26.49 24.15 42.44
C SER A 491 26.58 24.34 40.93
N LEU A 492 26.19 25.55 40.53
CA LEU A 492 26.41 26.15 39.21
C LEU A 492 27.91 26.26 38.93
N VAL A 493 28.37 25.67 37.83
CA VAL A 493 29.70 25.92 37.28
C VAL A 493 29.56 26.94 36.15
N THR A 494 29.96 28.17 36.45
CA THR A 494 30.12 29.26 35.49
C THR A 494 31.49 29.14 34.82
N ILE A 495 31.53 28.82 33.53
CA ILE A 495 32.77 28.86 32.74
C ILE A 495 32.88 30.25 32.07
N THR A 496 33.90 31.00 32.47
CA THR A 496 34.26 32.30 31.91
C THR A 496 35.15 32.11 30.68
N ILE A 497 34.73 32.64 29.52
CA ILE A 497 35.54 32.72 28.29
C ILE A 497 36.18 34.12 28.22
N PRO A 498 37.51 34.26 28.05
CA PRO A 498 38.15 35.55 27.90
C PRO A 498 37.97 36.12 26.49
N LYS A 499 37.57 37.38 26.41
CA LYS A 499 37.59 38.23 25.21
C LYS A 499 39.01 38.76 24.99
N ASN A 500 39.47 38.68 23.73
CA ASN A 500 40.21 39.70 22.96
C ASN A 500 41.18 39.02 21.99
N VAL A 501 40.93 39.12 20.68
CA VAL A 501 41.87 39.72 19.71
C VAL A 501 41.02 40.24 18.54
N ILE A 502 41.07 41.55 18.34
CA ILE A 502 40.63 42.26 17.15
C ILE A 502 41.85 42.36 16.23
N THR A 503 41.72 41.96 14.97
CA THR A 503 42.56 42.48 13.89
C THR A 503 41.70 42.71 12.66
N ASP A 504 41.64 43.98 12.27
CA ASP A 504 41.14 44.48 10.99
C ASP A 504 41.77 43.73 9.81
N TYR A 505 41.00 43.48 8.75
CA TYR A 505 41.55 43.61 7.39
C TYR A 505 40.49 44.05 6.38
N ASN A 506 40.97 44.91 5.50
CA ASN A 506 40.25 45.91 4.72
C ASN A 506 39.83 45.39 3.34
N SER A 507 38.92 46.14 2.72
CA SER A 507 38.42 45.97 1.36
C SER A 507 39.44 46.33 0.27
N ASN A 508 39.20 45.77 -0.92
CA ASN A 508 39.50 46.24 -2.29
C ASN A 508 40.39 45.35 -3.18
N ASP A 509 39.96 45.35 -4.45
CA ASP A 509 40.64 44.98 -5.70
C ASP A 509 40.74 43.46 -6.00
N LYS A 510 40.18 42.90 -7.09
CA LYS A 510 40.33 43.33 -8.49
C LYS A 510 39.40 42.57 -9.45
N LYS A 511 39.36 43.07 -10.67
CA LYS A 511 38.44 42.90 -11.79
C LYS A 511 39.11 42.11 -12.94
N MET A 512 38.28 41.57 -13.84
CA MET A 512 38.57 40.99 -15.19
C MET A 512 38.99 39.50 -15.17
N ILE A 513 38.43 38.61 -15.99
CA ILE A 513 38.32 38.66 -17.47
C ILE A 513 37.03 37.96 -17.97
N LYS A 514 36.35 38.56 -18.95
CA LYS A 514 35.44 37.92 -19.92
C LYS A 514 36.21 37.76 -21.24
N GLU A 515 36.12 36.60 -21.91
CA GLU A 515 35.60 36.46 -23.28
C GLU A 515 35.90 35.08 -23.91
N ASN A 516 34.83 34.51 -24.49
CA ASN A 516 34.72 33.70 -25.72
C ASN A 516 35.48 32.37 -25.87
N LEU A 517 34.73 31.29 -26.11
CA LEU A 517 34.72 30.59 -27.41
C LEU A 517 33.64 29.49 -27.50
N SER A 518 33.24 29.28 -28.74
CA SER A 518 32.21 28.43 -29.34
C SER A 518 32.38 26.91 -29.19
N SER A 519 31.26 26.20 -29.27
CA SER A 519 31.04 24.75 -29.49
C SER A 519 31.59 24.26 -30.86
N PRO A 520 31.53 22.94 -31.25
CA PRO A 520 30.81 21.80 -30.67
C PRO A 520 31.52 20.40 -30.66
N SER A 521 30.78 19.41 -30.11
CA SER A 521 30.77 17.95 -30.36
C SER A 521 31.85 17.04 -29.71
N SER A 522 31.41 16.10 -28.87
CA SER A 522 31.34 14.65 -29.16
C SER A 522 31.02 13.82 -27.90
N LEU A 523 30.26 12.73 -28.10
CA LEU A 523 29.84 11.72 -27.14
C LEU A 523 30.94 11.23 -26.19
N SER A 524 30.60 11.09 -24.90
CA SER A 524 30.97 9.90 -24.11
C SER A 524 30.05 9.76 -22.90
N SER A 525 29.68 8.51 -22.62
CA SER A 525 28.92 8.02 -21.48
C SER A 525 29.51 8.48 -20.15
N PHE A 526 28.68 9.10 -19.30
CA PHE A 526 29.01 9.38 -17.90
C PHE A 526 27.92 8.80 -17.00
N ASP A 527 28.33 7.86 -16.14
CA ASP A 527 27.64 7.54 -14.90
C ASP A 527 27.69 8.78 -13.98
N PRO A 528 26.57 9.23 -13.37
CA PRO A 528 26.64 10.23 -12.32
C PRO A 528 27.05 9.57 -11.00
N ILE A 529 28.26 9.87 -10.56
CA ILE A 529 28.67 9.77 -9.17
C ILE A 529 27.96 10.90 -8.41
N ASP A 530 26.95 10.55 -7.61
CA ASP A 530 26.31 11.47 -6.65
C ASP A 530 27.30 11.80 -5.53
N THR A 531 27.91 12.99 -5.60
CA THR A 531 28.52 13.63 -4.44
C THR A 531 27.45 14.31 -3.60
N LEU A 532 26.83 13.56 -2.68
CA LEU A 532 26.10 14.11 -1.54
C LEU A 532 26.84 13.76 -0.24
N SER A 533 27.93 14.48 0.02
CA SER A 533 28.46 14.62 1.37
C SER A 533 29.33 15.88 1.39
N ASN A 534 28.77 16.95 1.93
CA ASN A 534 29.45 18.02 2.67
C ASN A 534 28.52 19.22 2.78
N HIS A 535 27.80 19.33 3.90
CA HIS A 535 27.58 20.60 4.60
C HIS A 535 26.98 20.35 5.98
N ILE A 536 27.85 20.11 6.96
CA ILE A 536 27.63 20.44 8.37
C ILE A 536 28.82 21.31 8.77
N GLU A 537 28.59 22.62 8.87
CA GLU A 537 29.20 23.58 9.80
C GLU A 537 28.96 25.01 9.28
N LYS A 538 27.83 25.61 9.68
CA LYS A 538 27.73 26.97 10.22
C LYS A 538 26.31 27.32 10.64
#